data_AF-A0A978T6Y8-F1
#
_entry.id   AF-A0A978T6Y8-F1
#
_cell.length_a   1.000
_cell.length_b   1.000
_cell.length_c   1.000
_cell.angle_alpha   90.00
_cell.angle_beta   90.00
_cell.angle_gamma   90.00
#
_symmetry.space_group_name_H-M   'P 1'
#
loop_
_entity.id
_entity.type
_entity.pdbx_description
1 polymer ?
#
loop_
_entity_poly.entity_id
_entity_poly.type
_entity_poly.pdbx_seq_one_letter_code
_entity_poly.pdbx_strand_id
1 'polypeptide(L)'
;MLYLAEVKGQTRSFVTGAYKTELRLLAAQTAEQTWNTIGGEEVVVTEAINEPTTKGALYVLNLDAQKQLLSQPELAGQRIVNYLRHFSRVLEKTKAQEEEIEAWKNSLRIQGEEIARRQAELDLEQQIIQQQKEELARLEEEKEKLSGAWEQLRQQQAKNNENKAKLRALITKVQEGSYREELQSQALAAIETQTAILEKLQQRLSQEKATLAEKQEQLATKEKELAQKKAETTEIQQKLQQALLSLQLQQQALTEKEEALKYVVNALEVLENLRQDIVYLMDEEQTSVDCQELENMPIVDLEERFNNLKQETDKLVEFVNMQEEELSLQAEEVREIRKKLAVATERERPSLEEELADAQESLKMLNETLVGQRKNLRKQQRILNEHLKILSRRKGIVEVDFRETISLRPLKEEVEVQKEILCQKREQIAAELASLREAKANLEAEYNKQQQLYKQVQQQQEEMEVQWRQVYEEVIRAEAAVSLLEENIPSLQVCLQGIRESVAHTKPPTEVVQLLREIEATL
;
A
#
# COMPACT_ATOMS: atom_id res chain seq x y z
N MET A 1 46.53 -5.54 21.80
CA MET A 1 45.46 -4.59 21.39
C MET A 1 46.08 -3.61 20.40
N LEU A 2 45.33 -3.16 19.39
CA LEU A 2 45.84 -2.23 18.40
C LEU A 2 45.66 -0.79 18.86
N TYR A 3 46.69 0.02 18.66
CA TYR A 3 46.74 1.43 19.05
C TYR A 3 47.16 2.28 17.87
N LEU A 4 46.52 3.43 17.70
CA LEU A 4 46.95 4.47 16.77
C LEU A 4 47.82 5.46 17.53
N ALA A 5 49.01 5.74 17.02
CA ALA A 5 49.99 6.59 17.68
C ALA A 5 50.62 7.61 16.71
N GLU A 6 51.03 8.76 17.24
CA GLU A 6 51.67 9.85 16.51
C GLU A 6 53.13 10.01 16.95
N VAL A 7 54.05 10.15 16.00
CA VAL A 7 55.46 10.44 16.27
C VAL A 7 55.62 11.86 16.83
N LYS A 8 56.12 11.99 18.06
CA LYS A 8 56.45 13.29 18.69
C LYS A 8 57.89 13.72 18.46
N GLY A 9 58.80 12.76 18.36
CA GLY A 9 60.21 13.01 18.09
C GLY A 9 60.97 11.71 17.83
N GLN A 10 62.06 11.80 17.08
CA GLN A 10 62.97 10.69 16.84
C GLN A 10 64.39 11.18 17.08
N THR A 11 65.13 10.47 17.94
CA THR A 11 66.50 10.81 18.30
C THR A 11 67.41 9.64 17.97
N ARG A 12 68.56 9.92 17.32
CA ARG A 12 69.52 8.87 16.95
C ARG A 12 70.48 8.61 18.11
N SER A 13 70.56 7.37 18.57
CA SER A 13 71.50 6.99 19.63
C SER A 13 72.92 6.95 19.09
N PHE A 14 73.83 7.70 19.74
CA PHE A 14 75.25 7.78 19.37
C PHE A 14 76.03 6.47 19.65
N VAL A 15 75.48 5.57 20.47
CA VAL A 15 76.14 4.34 20.96
C VAL A 15 75.72 3.10 20.16
N THR A 16 74.45 3.00 19.77
CA THR A 16 73.89 1.82 19.07
C THR A 16 73.54 2.10 17.61
N GLY A 17 73.58 3.35 17.17
CA GLY A 17 73.23 3.76 15.80
C GLY A 17 71.73 3.70 15.48
N ALA A 18 70.93 3.05 16.33
CA ALA A 18 69.47 2.91 16.22
C ALA A 18 68.74 4.22 16.53
N TYR A 19 67.53 4.35 15.96
CA TYR A 19 66.66 5.49 16.22
C TYR A 19 65.70 5.18 17.36
N LYS A 20 65.64 6.09 18.34
CA LYS A 20 64.68 6.05 19.43
C LYS A 20 63.54 6.99 19.11
N THR A 21 62.36 6.43 18.90
CA THR A 21 61.15 7.14 18.47
C THR A 21 60.16 7.24 19.63
N GLU A 22 59.70 8.45 19.92
CA GLU A 22 58.67 8.75 20.92
C GLU A 22 57.30 8.81 20.23
N LEU A 23 56.39 7.93 20.63
CA LEU A 23 55.05 7.76 20.03
C LEU A 23 53.97 8.11 21.05
N ARG A 24 53.14 9.10 20.76
CA ARG A 24 51.96 9.44 21.57
C ARG A 24 50.77 8.62 21.13
N LEU A 25 50.14 7.87 22.03
CA LEU A 25 48.92 7.11 21.76
C LEU A 25 47.71 8.06 21.60
N LEU A 26 46.91 7.81 20.57
CA LEU A 26 45.75 8.63 20.20
C LEU A 26 44.43 7.86 20.37
N ALA A 27 44.38 6.61 19.91
CA ALA A 27 43.19 5.78 19.96
C ALA A 27 43.54 4.30 20.14
N ALA A 28 42.66 3.53 20.77
CA ALA A 28 42.77 2.08 20.94
C ALA A 28 41.60 1.39 20.25
N GLN A 29 41.88 0.25 19.61
CA GLN A 29 40.85 -0.60 19.03
C GLN A 29 40.28 -1.55 20.09
N THR A 30 38.97 -1.56 20.23
CA THR A 30 38.22 -2.46 21.11
C THR A 30 38.10 -3.86 20.50
N ALA A 31 37.59 -4.82 21.29
CA ALA A 31 37.31 -6.17 20.82
C ALA A 31 36.27 -6.22 19.68
N GLU A 32 35.40 -5.21 19.59
CA GLU A 32 34.37 -5.07 18.56
C GLU A 32 34.87 -4.31 17.32
N GLN A 33 36.20 -4.18 17.18
CA GLN A 33 36.89 -3.47 16.09
C GLN A 33 36.61 -1.96 15.99
N THR A 34 35.96 -1.36 16.99
CA THR A 34 35.73 0.10 17.07
C THR A 34 36.92 0.82 17.71
N TRP A 35 37.18 2.07 17.29
CA TRP A 35 38.29 2.87 17.82
C TRP A 35 37.78 3.87 18.87
N ASN A 36 38.33 3.78 20.08
CA ASN A 36 38.06 4.73 21.16
C ASN A 36 39.26 5.63 21.38
N THR A 37 39.01 6.92 21.63
CA THR A 37 40.07 7.86 21.97
C THR A 37 40.67 7.53 23.32
N ILE A 38 41.98 7.64 23.43
CA ILE A 38 42.69 7.45 24.70
C ILE A 38 42.82 8.82 25.36
N GLY A 39 42.25 8.96 26.55
CA GLY A 39 42.36 10.19 27.33
C GLY A 39 43.77 10.31 27.95
N GLY A 40 44.51 11.37 27.59
CA GLY A 40 45.82 11.69 28.16
C GLY A 40 46.96 11.76 27.14
N GLU A 41 48.13 12.27 27.56
CA GLU A 41 49.38 12.20 26.78
C GLU A 41 50.16 10.95 27.13
N GLU A 42 49.64 9.78 26.75
CA GLU A 42 50.37 8.52 26.94
C GLU A 42 51.43 8.36 25.84
N VAL A 43 52.71 8.30 26.23
CA VAL A 43 53.83 8.18 25.31
C VAL A 43 54.52 6.84 25.48
N VAL A 44 54.71 6.13 24.37
CA VAL A 44 55.46 4.87 24.25
C VAL A 44 56.74 5.17 23.48
N VAL A 45 57.87 4.70 23.98
CA VAL A 45 59.16 4.90 23.31
C VAL A 45 59.64 3.57 22.72
N THR A 46 60.06 3.59 21.46
CA THR A 46 60.46 2.38 20.74
C THR A 46 61.70 2.60 19.87
N GLU A 47 62.53 1.56 19.76
CA GLU A 47 63.66 1.49 18.84
C GLU A 47 63.36 0.60 17.62
N ALA A 48 62.12 0.10 17.50
CA ALA A 48 61.69 -0.76 16.39
C ALA A 48 61.49 -0.01 15.07
N ILE A 49 61.41 1.33 15.10
CA ILE A 49 61.29 2.19 13.92
C ILE A 49 62.69 2.72 13.56
N ASN A 50 63.42 1.92 12.79
CA ASN A 50 64.79 2.24 12.36
C ASN A 50 64.85 3.15 11.12
N GLU A 51 63.71 3.50 10.55
CA GLU A 51 63.60 4.42 9.43
C GLU A 51 63.46 5.87 9.93
N PRO A 52 64.05 6.86 9.22
CA PRO A 52 63.86 8.27 9.55
C PRO A 52 62.39 8.66 9.35
N THR A 53 61.75 9.10 10.43
CA THR A 53 60.33 9.46 10.45
C THR A 53 60.13 10.91 10.83
N THR A 54 59.13 11.54 10.24
CA THR A 54 58.78 12.93 10.52
C THR A 54 57.88 13.03 11.75
N LYS A 55 58.03 14.12 12.50
CA LYS A 55 57.10 14.47 13.56
C LYS A 55 55.69 14.62 12.99
N GLY A 56 54.71 13.95 13.60
CA GLY A 56 53.32 13.90 13.13
C GLY A 56 52.99 12.67 12.27
N ALA A 57 53.96 11.80 11.95
CA ALA A 57 53.69 10.54 11.27
C ALA A 57 52.84 9.61 12.17
N LEU A 58 51.86 8.92 11.57
CA LEU A 58 50.94 8.05 12.29
C LEU A 58 51.32 6.57 12.10
N TYR A 59 51.33 5.84 13.21
CA TYR A 59 51.65 4.41 13.26
C TYR A 59 50.54 3.63 13.97
N VAL A 60 50.30 2.40 13.53
CA VAL A 60 49.52 1.41 14.25
C VAL A 60 50.48 0.51 15.03
N LEU A 61 50.26 0.40 16.33
CA LEU A 61 51.06 -0.38 17.26
C LEU A 61 50.22 -1.53 17.80
N ASN A 62 50.79 -2.73 17.89
CA ASN A 62 50.20 -3.82 18.65
C ASN A 62 50.88 -3.87 20.01
N LEU A 63 50.14 -3.51 21.07
CA LEU A 63 50.67 -3.47 22.43
C LEU A 63 50.02 -4.55 23.31
N ASP A 64 50.78 -5.11 24.23
CA ASP A 64 50.28 -6.00 25.29
C ASP A 64 49.68 -5.22 26.47
N ALA A 65 49.23 -5.93 27.51
CA ALA A 65 48.66 -5.31 28.72
C ALA A 65 49.68 -4.46 29.50
N GLN A 66 50.98 -4.62 29.24
CA GLN A 66 52.10 -3.91 29.83
C GLN A 66 52.64 -2.79 28.91
N LYS A 67 51.94 -2.50 27.80
CA LYS A 67 52.30 -1.49 26.79
C LYS A 67 53.65 -1.76 26.09
N GLN A 68 54.06 -3.02 26.00
CA GLN A 68 55.20 -3.44 25.19
C GLN A 68 54.76 -3.81 23.78
N LEU A 69 55.65 -3.61 22.81
CA LEU A 69 55.39 -3.94 21.41
C LEU A 69 55.39 -5.44 21.19
N LEU A 70 54.23 -5.96 20.76
CA LEU A 70 54.05 -7.35 20.35
C LEU A 70 54.42 -7.58 18.88
N SER A 71 54.37 -6.53 18.06
CA SER A 71 54.71 -6.59 16.63
C SER A 71 55.41 -5.32 16.17
N GLN A 72 56.02 -5.37 14.98
CA GLN A 72 56.61 -4.17 14.37
C GLN A 72 55.54 -3.10 14.13
N PRO A 73 55.85 -1.80 14.40
CA PRO A 73 54.97 -0.68 14.09
C PRO A 73 54.70 -0.56 12.59
N GLU A 74 53.43 -0.43 12.20
CA GLU A 74 53.01 -0.26 10.80
C GLU A 74 52.57 1.19 10.54
N LEU A 75 52.88 1.75 9.36
CA LEU A 75 52.44 3.10 9.01
C LEU A 75 50.90 3.14 8.85
N ALA A 76 50.23 4.02 9.58
CA ALA A 76 48.76 4.03 9.66
C ALA A 76 48.08 4.67 8.44
N GLY A 77 48.82 5.39 7.58
CA GLY A 77 48.25 6.23 6.52
C GLY A 77 47.30 5.49 5.58
N GLN A 78 47.73 4.37 4.98
CA GLN A 78 46.89 3.59 4.07
C GLN A 78 45.66 2.99 4.76
N ARG A 79 45.83 2.54 6.01
CA ARG A 79 44.75 1.94 6.79
C ARG A 79 43.68 2.97 7.17
N ILE A 80 44.09 4.18 7.55
CA ILE A 80 43.19 5.30 7.82
C ILE A 80 42.43 5.71 6.57
N VAL A 81 43.11 5.82 5.41
CA VAL A 81 42.45 6.13 4.13
C VAL A 81 41.40 5.08 3.78
N ASN A 82 41.69 3.79 4.00
CA ASN A 82 40.73 2.72 3.77
C ASN A 82 39.53 2.80 4.71
N TYR A 83 39.74 3.10 6.00
CA TYR A 83 38.64 3.32 6.95
C TYR A 83 37.78 4.53 6.59
N LEU A 84 38.39 5.65 6.20
CA LEU A 84 37.67 6.86 5.76
C LEU A 84 36.86 6.59 4.49
N ARG A 85 37.42 5.84 3.54
CA ARG A 85 36.71 5.43 2.31
C ARG A 85 35.52 4.52 2.63
N HIS A 86 35.70 3.56 3.54
CA HIS A 86 34.60 2.68 3.98
C HIS A 86 33.51 3.48 4.71
N PHE A 87 33.91 4.36 5.62
CA PHE A 87 32.98 5.22 6.37
C PHE A 87 32.20 6.16 5.44
N SER A 88 32.84 6.73 4.41
CA SER A 88 32.18 7.55 3.39
C SER A 88 31.10 6.76 2.64
N ARG A 89 31.41 5.51 2.22
CA ARG A 89 30.44 4.64 1.54
C ARG A 89 29.27 4.24 2.44
N VAL A 90 29.55 3.95 3.71
CA VAL A 90 28.51 3.62 4.69
C VAL A 90 27.61 4.84 4.91
N LEU A 91 28.18 6.04 5.09
CA LEU A 91 27.41 7.28 5.21
C LEU A 91 26.52 7.55 3.99
N GLU A 92 27.04 7.38 2.78
CA GLU A 92 26.23 7.51 1.55
C GLU A 92 25.08 6.51 1.51
N LYS A 93 25.34 5.25 1.87
CA LYS A 93 24.31 4.22 1.95
C LYS A 93 23.26 4.53 3.02
N THR A 94 23.67 5.03 4.18
CA THR A 94 22.75 5.42 5.25
C THR A 94 21.87 6.60 4.81
N LYS A 95 22.42 7.60 4.11
CA LYS A 95 21.63 8.70 3.56
C LYS A 95 20.62 8.23 2.52
N ALA A 96 21.01 7.34 1.61
CA ALA A 96 20.09 6.76 0.63
C ALA A 96 18.94 6.00 1.33
N GLN A 97 19.24 5.27 2.41
CA GLN A 97 18.22 4.59 3.22
C GLN A 97 17.31 5.59 3.95
N GLU A 98 17.84 6.71 4.46
CA GLU A 98 17.04 7.77 5.07
C GLU A 98 16.07 8.40 4.06
N GLU A 99 16.54 8.66 2.83
CA GLU A 99 15.70 9.18 1.74
C GLU A 99 14.60 8.19 1.33
N GLU A 100 14.90 6.89 1.26
CA GLU A 100 13.90 5.84 1.02
C GLU A 100 12.85 5.79 2.15
N ILE A 101 13.28 5.89 3.41
CA ILE A 101 12.38 5.94 4.56
C ILE A 101 11.49 7.20 4.51
N GLU A 102 12.02 8.35 4.11
CA GLU A 102 11.23 9.57 3.91
C GLU A 102 10.23 9.43 2.77
N ALA A 103 10.61 8.80 1.67
CA ALA A 103 9.70 8.48 0.57
C ALA A 103 8.57 7.55 1.03
N TRP A 104 8.87 6.53 1.83
CA TRP A 104 7.87 5.64 2.42
C TRP A 104 6.96 6.35 3.44
N LYS A 105 7.50 7.25 4.26
CA LYS A 105 6.67 8.08 5.16
C LYS A 105 5.70 8.95 4.38
N ASN A 106 6.16 9.52 3.26
CA ASN A 106 5.32 10.34 2.39
C ASN A 106 4.22 9.52 1.71
N SER A 107 4.52 8.32 1.21
CA SER A 107 3.49 7.45 0.62
C SER A 107 2.47 6.98 1.66
N LEU A 108 2.91 6.61 2.87
CA LEU A 108 2.03 6.26 3.99
C LEU A 108 1.15 7.44 4.42
N ARG A 109 1.69 8.67 4.43
CA ARG A 109 0.90 9.87 4.73
C ARG A 109 -0.21 10.07 3.70
N ILE A 110 0.09 9.97 2.41
CA ILE A 110 -0.90 10.11 1.33
C ILE A 110 -1.97 9.03 1.45
N GLN A 111 -1.58 7.78 1.73
CA GLN A 111 -2.53 6.69 1.95
C GLN A 111 -3.40 6.93 3.19
N GLY A 112 -2.84 7.43 4.28
CA GLY A 112 -3.57 7.81 5.49
C GLY A 112 -4.57 8.94 5.23
N GLU A 113 -4.18 9.95 4.45
CA GLU A 113 -5.06 11.05 4.03
C GLU A 113 -6.23 10.54 3.17
N GLU A 114 -5.98 9.64 2.23
CA GLU A 114 -7.03 9.03 1.39
C GLU A 114 -7.97 8.13 2.21
N ILE A 115 -7.46 7.39 3.19
CA ILE A 115 -8.28 6.61 4.12
C ILE A 115 -9.16 7.55 4.95
N ALA A 116 -8.58 8.60 5.53
CA ALA A 116 -9.32 9.57 6.33
C ALA A 116 -10.44 10.25 5.51
N ARG A 117 -10.16 10.57 4.23
CA ARG A 117 -11.16 11.10 3.31
C ARG A 117 -12.30 10.12 3.08
N ARG A 118 -12.01 8.86 2.76
CA ARG A 118 -13.06 7.83 2.56
C ARG A 118 -13.85 7.55 3.83
N GLN A 119 -13.20 7.57 4.98
CA GLN A 119 -13.85 7.43 6.28
C GLN A 119 -14.86 8.57 6.50
N ALA A 120 -14.47 9.82 6.20
CA ALA A 120 -15.35 10.97 6.30
C ALA A 120 -16.53 10.91 5.30
N GLU A 121 -16.29 10.42 4.08
CA GLU A 121 -17.35 10.18 3.08
C GLU A 121 -18.37 9.14 3.60
N LEU A 122 -17.90 8.02 4.17
CA LEU A 122 -18.76 6.99 4.76
C LEU A 122 -19.53 7.49 6.00
N ASP A 123 -18.88 8.24 6.88
CA ASP A 123 -19.54 8.83 8.06
C ASP A 123 -20.66 9.78 7.65
N LEU A 124 -20.46 10.55 6.57
CA LEU A 124 -21.46 11.46 6.03
C LEU A 124 -22.64 10.69 5.41
N GLU A 125 -22.37 9.64 4.62
CA GLU A 125 -23.42 8.74 4.12
C GLU A 125 -24.22 8.10 5.27
N GLN A 126 -23.54 7.68 6.33
CA GLN A 126 -24.17 7.07 7.49
C GLN A 126 -25.04 8.06 8.26
N GLN A 127 -24.61 9.33 8.38
CA GLN A 127 -25.43 10.40 8.94
C GLN A 127 -26.70 10.67 8.11
N ILE A 128 -26.59 10.69 6.78
CA ILE A 128 -27.74 10.85 5.88
C ILE A 128 -28.74 9.71 6.10
N ILE A 129 -28.26 8.46 6.15
CA ILE A 129 -29.11 7.29 6.41
C ILE A 129 -29.81 7.40 7.77
N GLN A 130 -29.11 7.88 8.80
CA GLN A 130 -29.69 8.04 10.12
C GLN A 130 -30.77 9.13 10.16
N GLN A 131 -30.53 10.28 9.50
CA GLN A 131 -31.53 11.34 9.35
C GLN A 131 -32.78 10.84 8.63
N GLN A 132 -32.61 10.09 7.52
CA GLN A 132 -33.72 9.50 6.79
C GLN A 132 -34.54 8.52 7.66
N LYS A 133 -33.88 7.73 8.52
CA LYS A 133 -34.56 6.85 9.47
C LYS A 133 -35.37 7.63 10.52
N GLU A 134 -34.82 8.72 11.04
CA GLU A 134 -35.53 9.58 12.01
C GLU A 134 -36.72 10.29 11.37
N GLU A 135 -36.59 10.76 10.13
CA GLU A 135 -37.71 11.33 9.37
C GLU A 135 -38.81 10.29 9.14
N LEU A 136 -38.46 9.07 8.74
CA LEU A 136 -39.43 7.98 8.60
C LEU A 136 -40.15 7.66 9.91
N ALA A 137 -39.43 7.59 11.03
CA ALA A 137 -40.03 7.34 12.34
C ALA A 137 -41.00 8.47 12.76
N ARG A 138 -40.66 9.74 12.47
CA ARG A 138 -41.56 10.87 12.74
C ARG A 138 -42.82 10.81 11.88
N LEU A 139 -42.69 10.46 10.61
CA LEU A 139 -43.83 10.28 9.70
C LEU A 139 -44.75 9.14 10.16
N GLU A 140 -44.19 8.04 10.67
CA GLU A 140 -44.97 6.95 11.26
C GLU A 140 -45.73 7.41 12.52
N GLU A 141 -45.10 8.19 13.40
CA GLU A 141 -45.76 8.72 14.59
C GLU A 141 -46.86 9.74 14.25
N GLU A 142 -46.63 10.60 13.25
CA GLU A 142 -47.65 11.52 12.73
C GLU A 142 -48.83 10.77 12.13
N LYS A 143 -48.57 9.69 11.39
CA LYS A 143 -49.62 8.81 10.84
C LYS A 143 -50.45 8.18 11.94
N GLU A 144 -49.83 7.72 13.02
CA GLU A 144 -50.53 7.12 14.16
C GLU A 144 -51.38 8.15 14.94
N LYS A 145 -50.84 9.35 15.16
CA LYS A 145 -51.58 10.48 15.76
C LYS A 145 -52.76 10.92 14.90
N LEU A 146 -52.58 11.00 13.58
CA LEU A 146 -53.66 11.29 12.64
C LEU A 146 -54.74 10.21 12.72
N SER A 147 -54.36 8.93 12.68
CA SER A 147 -55.29 7.81 12.83
C SER A 147 -56.10 7.90 14.14
N GLY A 148 -55.46 8.23 15.26
CA GLY A 148 -56.16 8.44 16.53
C GLY A 148 -57.08 9.67 16.55
N ALA A 149 -56.70 10.77 15.89
CA ALA A 149 -57.55 11.95 15.76
C ALA A 149 -58.79 11.66 14.87
N TRP A 150 -58.62 10.86 13.82
CA TRP A 150 -59.72 10.38 12.98
C TRP A 150 -60.71 9.50 13.74
N GLU A 151 -60.22 8.63 14.63
CA GLU A 151 -61.05 7.81 15.52
C GLU A 151 -61.93 8.69 16.43
N GLN A 152 -61.37 9.77 16.98
CA GLN A 152 -62.08 10.72 17.84
C GLN A 152 -63.10 11.57 17.08
N LEU A 153 -62.76 12.01 15.86
CA LEU A 153 -63.68 12.74 14.99
C LEU A 153 -64.89 11.87 14.61
N ARG A 154 -64.65 10.57 14.35
CA ARG A 154 -65.71 9.58 14.08
C ARG A 154 -66.66 9.42 15.28
N GLN A 155 -66.14 9.46 16.51
CA GLN A 155 -66.96 9.46 17.72
C GLN A 155 -67.76 10.77 17.92
N GLN A 156 -67.20 11.93 17.55
CA GLN A 156 -67.92 13.21 17.60
C GLN A 156 -69.05 13.30 16.56
N GLN A 157 -68.81 12.78 15.35
CA GLN A 157 -69.80 12.64 14.29
C GLN A 157 -71.01 11.79 14.76
N ALA A 158 -70.75 10.69 15.48
CA ALA A 158 -71.82 9.86 16.05
C ALA A 158 -72.72 10.63 17.04
N LYS A 159 -72.13 11.45 17.93
CA LYS A 159 -72.87 12.30 18.88
C LYS A 159 -73.66 13.41 18.17
N ASN A 160 -73.12 13.97 17.09
CA ASN A 160 -73.81 14.99 16.30
C ASN A 160 -75.02 14.40 15.56
N ASN A 161 -74.90 13.17 15.05
CA ASN A 161 -76.00 12.43 14.44
C ASN A 161 -77.14 12.14 15.43
N GLU A 162 -76.82 11.85 16.69
CA GLU A 162 -77.80 11.67 17.76
C GLU A 162 -78.57 12.96 18.08
N ASN A 163 -77.91 14.12 18.02
CA ASN A 163 -78.56 15.43 18.21
C ASN A 163 -79.42 15.83 17.00
N LYS A 164 -78.98 15.51 15.77
CA LYS A 164 -79.80 15.68 14.55
C LYS A 164 -81.07 14.83 14.60
N ALA A 165 -81.02 13.64 15.18
CA ALA A 165 -82.21 12.78 15.37
C ALA A 165 -83.25 13.43 16.31
N LYS A 166 -82.82 14.13 17.36
CA LYS A 166 -83.71 14.87 18.28
C LYS A 166 -84.37 16.07 17.61
N LEU A 167 -83.65 16.75 16.73
CA LEU A 167 -84.19 17.88 15.94
C LEU A 167 -85.27 17.41 14.95
N ARG A 168 -85.05 16.25 14.32
CA ARG A 168 -86.01 15.66 13.37
C ARG A 168 -87.35 15.33 14.03
N ALA A 169 -87.35 14.85 15.26
CA ALA A 169 -88.57 14.56 16.02
C ALA A 169 -89.44 15.82 16.32
N LEU A 170 -88.83 17.01 16.35
CA LEU A 170 -89.53 18.28 16.57
C LEU A 170 -90.17 18.80 15.28
N ILE A 171 -89.51 18.59 14.15
CA ILE A 171 -89.98 19.00 12.82
C ILE A 171 -91.23 18.20 12.41
N THR A 172 -91.32 16.93 12.83
CA THR A 172 -92.49 16.07 12.61
C THR A 172 -93.79 16.64 13.18
N LYS A 173 -93.74 17.52 14.19
CA LYS A 173 -94.95 18.13 14.79
C LYS A 173 -95.53 19.29 14.00
N VAL A 174 -94.82 19.83 13.02
CA VAL A 174 -95.19 21.09 12.35
C VAL A 174 -95.88 20.85 11.00
N GLN A 175 -95.79 19.64 10.44
CA GLN A 175 -96.16 19.32 9.05
C GLN A 175 -97.69 19.11 8.79
N GLU A 176 -98.58 19.63 9.63
CA GLU A 176 -100.03 19.36 9.57
C GLU A 176 -100.92 20.32 8.70
N GLY A 177 -100.45 21.25 7.84
CA GLY A 177 -101.31 22.13 6.95
C GLY A 177 -101.06 22.17 5.40
N SER A 178 -102.11 21.94 4.54
CA SER A 178 -102.27 21.45 3.10
C SER A 178 -101.77 22.29 1.89
N TYR A 179 -101.33 21.65 0.77
CA TYR A 179 -101.51 21.95 -0.70
C TYR A 179 -100.65 20.97 -1.55
N ARG A 180 -101.23 19.91 -2.15
CA ARG A 180 -100.52 18.62 -2.39
C ARG A 180 -100.12 18.21 -3.82
N GLU A 181 -100.95 18.23 -4.86
CA GLU A 181 -100.74 17.25 -5.96
C GLU A 181 -99.74 17.60 -7.09
N GLU A 182 -99.69 18.83 -7.64
CA GLU A 182 -98.77 19.15 -8.77
C GLU A 182 -97.30 19.37 -8.35
N LEU A 183 -97.08 19.88 -7.13
CA LEU A 183 -95.74 20.01 -6.55
C LEU A 183 -95.18 18.67 -6.11
N GLN A 184 -96.05 17.74 -5.72
CA GLN A 184 -95.67 16.38 -5.34
C GLN A 184 -95.19 15.58 -6.54
N SER A 185 -95.80 15.73 -7.72
CA SER A 185 -95.34 15.04 -8.94
C SER A 185 -93.97 15.56 -9.43
N GLN A 186 -93.73 16.87 -9.40
CA GLN A 186 -92.43 17.45 -9.76
C GLN A 186 -91.33 17.11 -8.74
N ALA A 187 -91.65 17.11 -7.45
CA ALA A 187 -90.70 16.73 -6.41
C ALA A 187 -90.35 15.23 -6.47
N LEU A 188 -91.31 14.35 -6.79
CA LEU A 188 -91.04 12.92 -7.00
C LEU A 188 -90.12 12.69 -8.20
N ALA A 189 -90.31 13.39 -9.32
CA ALA A 189 -89.42 13.32 -10.47
C ALA A 189 -87.99 13.80 -10.15
N ALA A 190 -87.84 14.86 -9.35
CA ALA A 190 -86.53 15.34 -8.89
C ALA A 190 -85.87 14.39 -7.87
N ILE A 191 -86.65 13.70 -7.04
CA ILE A 191 -86.13 12.65 -6.15
C ILE A 191 -85.63 11.46 -6.99
N GLU A 192 -86.36 11.05 -8.02
CA GLU A 192 -85.95 9.95 -8.90
C GLU A 192 -84.62 10.22 -9.62
N THR A 193 -84.43 11.45 -10.13
CA THR A 193 -83.15 11.84 -10.73
C THR A 193 -82.01 11.84 -9.71
N GLN A 194 -82.26 12.31 -8.49
CA GLN A 194 -81.25 12.31 -7.42
C GLN A 194 -80.95 10.91 -6.88
N THR A 195 -81.94 10.00 -6.84
CA THR A 195 -81.70 8.59 -6.51
C THR A 195 -80.83 7.91 -7.56
N ALA A 196 -81.01 8.23 -8.85
CA ALA A 196 -80.15 7.71 -9.91
C ALA A 196 -78.70 8.24 -9.82
N ILE A 197 -78.50 9.49 -9.36
CA ILE A 197 -77.16 10.05 -9.10
C ILE A 197 -76.52 9.33 -7.90
N LEU A 198 -77.26 9.09 -6.83
CA LEU A 198 -76.78 8.33 -5.67
C LEU A 198 -76.39 6.90 -6.03
N GLU A 199 -77.19 6.19 -6.82
CA GLU A 199 -76.87 4.84 -7.29
C GLU A 199 -75.55 4.83 -8.08
N LYS A 200 -75.32 5.83 -8.93
CA LYS A 200 -74.03 6.00 -9.63
C LYS A 200 -72.87 6.26 -8.68
N LEU A 201 -73.05 7.07 -7.64
CA LEU A 201 -72.01 7.33 -6.64
C LEU A 201 -71.70 6.07 -5.80
N GLN A 202 -72.72 5.27 -5.49
CA GLN A 202 -72.54 3.97 -4.82
C GLN A 202 -71.83 2.94 -5.70
N GLN A 203 -72.20 2.90 -6.98
CA GLN A 203 -71.49 2.06 -7.96
C GLN A 203 -70.03 2.50 -8.06
N ARG A 204 -69.75 3.81 -8.11
CA ARG A 204 -68.39 4.35 -8.09
C ARG A 204 -67.65 4.00 -6.81
N LEU A 205 -68.26 4.12 -5.63
CA LEU A 205 -67.66 3.72 -4.35
C LEU A 205 -67.28 2.23 -4.36
N SER A 206 -68.16 1.36 -4.87
CA SER A 206 -67.87 -0.09 -4.93
C SER A 206 -66.71 -0.40 -5.88
N GLN A 207 -66.59 0.34 -7.00
CA GLN A 207 -65.48 0.24 -7.94
C GLN A 207 -64.18 0.72 -7.31
N GLU A 208 -64.16 1.90 -6.68
CA GLU A 208 -62.98 2.46 -6.01
C GLU A 208 -62.49 1.61 -4.84
N LYS A 209 -63.40 0.92 -4.13
CA LYS A 209 -63.02 -0.05 -3.10
C LYS A 209 -62.37 -1.30 -3.68
N ALA A 210 -62.86 -1.79 -4.81
CA ALA A 210 -62.28 -2.95 -5.48
C ALA A 210 -60.88 -2.62 -6.04
N THR A 211 -60.73 -1.46 -6.68
CA THR A 211 -59.42 -0.99 -7.18
C THR A 211 -58.45 -0.74 -6.02
N LEU A 212 -58.91 -0.16 -4.91
CA LEU A 212 -58.10 0.02 -3.71
C LEU A 212 -57.59 -1.32 -3.16
N ALA A 213 -58.46 -2.32 -3.01
CA ALA A 213 -58.07 -3.64 -2.52
C ALA A 213 -57.03 -4.31 -3.43
N GLU A 214 -57.21 -4.22 -4.75
CA GLU A 214 -56.25 -4.73 -5.74
C GLU A 214 -54.89 -4.01 -5.62
N LYS A 215 -54.90 -2.68 -5.49
CA LYS A 215 -53.69 -1.87 -5.36
C LYS A 215 -52.96 -2.10 -4.04
N GLN A 216 -53.68 -2.33 -2.94
CA GLN A 216 -53.10 -2.71 -1.66
C GLN A 216 -52.42 -4.10 -1.71
N GLU A 217 -53.01 -5.06 -2.41
CA GLU A 217 -52.36 -6.36 -2.65
C GLU A 217 -51.11 -6.23 -3.54
N GLN A 218 -51.19 -5.43 -4.61
CA GLN A 218 -50.03 -5.10 -5.45
C GLN A 218 -48.92 -4.40 -4.66
N LEU A 219 -49.26 -3.50 -3.74
CA LEU A 219 -48.29 -2.83 -2.87
C LEU A 219 -47.60 -3.82 -1.94
N ALA A 220 -48.36 -4.70 -1.28
CA ALA A 220 -47.82 -5.70 -0.35
C ALA A 220 -46.90 -6.72 -1.05
N THR A 221 -47.25 -7.15 -2.27
CA THR A 221 -46.39 -8.03 -3.08
C THR A 221 -45.09 -7.34 -3.47
N LYS A 222 -45.15 -6.09 -3.96
CA LYS A 222 -43.98 -5.29 -4.29
C LYS A 222 -43.09 -4.99 -3.07
N GLU A 223 -43.67 -4.73 -1.91
CA GLU A 223 -42.94 -4.53 -0.66
C GLU A 223 -42.13 -5.78 -0.28
N LYS A 224 -42.72 -6.96 -0.41
CA LYS A 224 -42.04 -8.24 -0.14
C LYS A 224 -40.91 -8.50 -1.14
N GLU A 225 -41.12 -8.27 -2.43
CA GLU A 225 -40.09 -8.40 -3.47
C GLU A 225 -38.90 -7.45 -3.19
N LEU A 226 -39.20 -6.23 -2.78
CA LEU A 226 -38.21 -5.20 -2.48
C LEU A 226 -37.41 -5.52 -1.22
N ALA A 227 -38.06 -6.06 -0.19
CA ALA A 227 -37.39 -6.56 1.01
C ALA A 227 -36.44 -7.73 0.69
N GLN A 228 -36.85 -8.66 -0.19
CA GLN A 228 -36.00 -9.75 -0.65
C GLN A 228 -34.78 -9.23 -1.42
N LYS A 229 -34.97 -8.28 -2.35
CA LYS A 229 -33.87 -7.67 -3.11
C LYS A 229 -32.91 -6.90 -2.21
N LYS A 230 -33.42 -6.17 -1.21
CA LYS A 230 -32.57 -5.52 -0.19
C LYS A 230 -31.71 -6.52 0.57
N ALA A 231 -32.27 -7.66 0.97
CA ALA A 231 -31.50 -8.72 1.62
C ALA A 231 -30.39 -9.27 0.70
N GLU A 232 -30.71 -9.55 -0.57
CA GLU A 232 -29.71 -9.97 -1.57
C GLU A 232 -28.59 -8.93 -1.74
N THR A 233 -28.91 -7.64 -1.84
CA THR A 233 -27.94 -6.55 -1.93
C THR A 233 -27.00 -6.54 -0.72
N THR A 234 -27.54 -6.68 0.49
CA THR A 234 -26.71 -6.72 1.72
C THR A 234 -25.79 -7.94 1.76
N GLU A 235 -26.23 -9.10 1.27
CA GLU A 235 -25.40 -10.30 1.21
C GLU A 235 -24.23 -10.12 0.22
N ILE A 236 -24.49 -9.55 -0.96
CA ILE A 236 -23.45 -9.24 -1.95
C ILE A 236 -22.48 -8.20 -1.40
N GLN A 237 -22.98 -7.18 -0.70
CA GLN A 237 -22.14 -6.16 -0.08
C GLN A 237 -21.17 -6.76 0.96
N GLN A 238 -21.65 -7.69 1.80
CA GLN A 238 -20.79 -8.40 2.75
C GLN A 238 -19.72 -9.24 2.05
N LYS A 239 -20.09 -9.98 1.00
CA LYS A 239 -19.14 -10.76 0.18
C LYS A 239 -18.07 -9.85 -0.45
N LEU A 240 -18.47 -8.69 -0.94
CA LEU A 240 -17.57 -7.72 -1.55
C LEU A 240 -16.59 -7.11 -0.53
N GLN A 241 -17.07 -6.80 0.68
CA GLN A 241 -16.21 -6.36 1.80
C GLN A 241 -15.20 -7.44 2.20
N GLN A 242 -15.64 -8.70 2.32
CA GLN A 242 -14.74 -9.82 2.62
C GLN A 242 -13.69 -10.02 1.53
N ALA A 243 -14.07 -9.95 0.26
CA ALA A 243 -13.14 -10.03 -0.87
C ALA A 243 -12.11 -8.90 -0.84
N LEU A 244 -12.53 -7.66 -0.55
CA LEU A 244 -11.63 -6.51 -0.44
C LEU A 244 -10.61 -6.67 0.70
N LEU A 245 -11.05 -7.11 1.88
CA LEU A 245 -10.14 -7.40 3.00
C LEU A 245 -9.14 -8.52 2.63
N SER A 246 -9.60 -9.58 1.97
CA SER A 246 -8.72 -10.68 1.54
C SER A 246 -7.67 -10.22 0.53
N LEU A 247 -8.04 -9.32 -0.39
CA LEU A 247 -7.15 -8.76 -1.39
C LEU A 247 -6.11 -7.83 -0.76
N GLN A 248 -6.51 -7.03 0.24
CA GLN A 248 -5.58 -6.21 1.03
C GLN A 248 -4.56 -7.06 1.78
N LEU A 249 -5.01 -8.14 2.43
CA LEU A 249 -4.12 -9.06 3.14
C LEU A 249 -3.12 -9.74 2.18
N GLN A 250 -3.60 -10.19 1.02
CA GLN A 250 -2.74 -10.78 -0.01
C GLN A 250 -1.73 -9.76 -0.56
N GLN A 251 -2.14 -8.51 -0.74
CA GLN A 251 -1.24 -7.44 -1.18
C GLN A 251 -0.12 -7.19 -0.16
N GLN A 252 -0.43 -7.18 1.13
CA GLN A 252 0.58 -7.04 2.21
C GLN A 252 1.55 -8.22 2.24
N ALA A 253 1.05 -9.45 2.15
CA ALA A 253 1.89 -10.64 2.11
C ALA A 253 2.84 -10.62 0.89
N LEU A 254 2.35 -10.14 -0.26
CA LEU A 254 3.15 -10.01 -1.47
C LEU A 254 4.25 -8.95 -1.30
N THR A 255 3.96 -7.79 -0.70
CA THR A 255 4.97 -6.76 -0.44
C THR A 255 6.06 -7.25 0.51
N GLU A 256 5.69 -7.93 1.60
CA GLU A 256 6.65 -8.50 2.56
C GLU A 256 7.57 -9.54 1.90
N LYS A 257 7.01 -10.39 1.03
CA LYS A 257 7.78 -11.41 0.30
C LYS A 257 8.68 -10.81 -0.78
N GLU A 258 8.24 -9.73 -1.45
CA GLU A 258 9.08 -9.00 -2.40
C GLU A 258 10.27 -8.32 -1.71
N GLU A 259 10.08 -7.77 -0.51
CA GLU A 259 11.17 -7.22 0.30
C GLU A 259 12.14 -8.32 0.77
N ALA A 260 11.62 -9.46 1.21
CA ALA A 260 12.45 -10.61 1.58
C ALA A 260 13.28 -11.12 0.38
N LEU A 261 12.71 -11.13 -0.83
CA LEU A 261 13.43 -11.49 -2.04
C LEU A 261 14.56 -10.50 -2.35
N LYS A 262 14.28 -9.19 -2.28
CA LYS A 262 15.30 -8.14 -2.47
C LYS A 262 16.47 -8.31 -1.50
N TYR A 263 16.19 -8.61 -0.23
CA TYR A 263 17.24 -8.87 0.75
C TYR A 263 18.12 -10.07 0.37
N VAL A 264 17.52 -11.19 -0.06
CA VAL A 264 18.27 -12.39 -0.47
C VAL A 264 19.10 -12.13 -1.73
N VAL A 265 18.57 -11.39 -2.71
CA VAL A 265 19.30 -11.02 -3.93
C VAL A 265 20.51 -10.17 -3.59
N ASN A 266 20.36 -9.14 -2.75
CA ASN A 266 21.47 -8.31 -2.30
C ASN A 266 22.54 -9.12 -1.54
N ALA A 267 22.12 -10.09 -0.72
CA ALA A 267 23.06 -10.97 0.00
C ALA A 267 23.85 -11.87 -0.96
N LEU A 268 23.22 -12.38 -2.02
CA LEU A 268 23.89 -13.16 -3.07
C LEU A 268 24.91 -12.33 -3.84
N GLU A 269 24.59 -11.08 -4.18
CA GLU A 269 25.54 -10.17 -4.85
C GLU A 269 26.78 -9.91 -3.99
N VAL A 270 26.59 -9.67 -2.68
CA VAL A 270 27.71 -9.47 -1.75
C VAL A 270 28.57 -10.73 -1.62
N LEU A 271 27.96 -11.92 -1.55
CA LEU A 271 28.70 -13.18 -1.50
C LEU A 271 29.45 -13.47 -2.80
N GLU A 272 28.91 -13.08 -3.95
CA GLU A 272 29.58 -13.25 -5.23
C GLU A 272 30.84 -12.38 -5.34
N ASN A 273 30.76 -11.14 -4.85
CA ASN A 273 31.93 -10.26 -4.72
C ASN A 273 32.99 -10.86 -3.76
N LEU A 274 32.56 -11.34 -2.59
CA LEU A 274 33.46 -11.99 -1.63
C LEU A 274 34.14 -13.23 -2.22
N ARG A 275 33.40 -14.04 -2.98
CA ARG A 275 33.95 -15.20 -3.68
C ARG A 275 35.02 -14.77 -4.69
N GLN A 276 34.76 -13.73 -5.48
CA GLN A 276 35.73 -13.21 -6.45
C GLN A 276 37.00 -12.74 -5.75
N ASP A 277 36.86 -12.05 -4.61
CA ASP A 277 37.99 -11.62 -3.79
C ASP A 277 38.80 -12.80 -3.23
N ILE A 278 38.12 -13.85 -2.74
CA ILE A 278 38.78 -15.07 -2.25
C ILE A 278 39.50 -15.80 -3.37
N VAL A 279 38.87 -15.98 -4.54
CA VAL A 279 39.51 -16.60 -5.71
C VAL A 279 40.72 -15.78 -6.18
N TYR A 280 40.60 -14.46 -6.17
CA TYR A 280 41.71 -13.56 -6.44
C TYR A 280 42.84 -13.74 -5.41
N LEU A 281 42.55 -13.99 -4.14
CA LEU A 281 43.60 -14.23 -3.14
C LEU A 281 44.19 -15.67 -3.19
N MET A 282 43.48 -16.63 -3.78
CA MET A 282 43.79 -18.06 -3.75
C MET A 282 44.64 -18.62 -4.89
N ASP A 283 45.06 -17.83 -5.89
CA ASP A 283 45.72 -18.37 -7.09
C ASP A 283 47.13 -18.96 -6.78
N GLU A 284 47.13 -20.21 -6.30
CA GLU A 284 48.25 -21.12 -6.10
C GLU A 284 48.40 -22.06 -7.31
N GLU A 285 48.38 -21.54 -8.53
CA GLU A 285 48.95 -22.33 -9.64
C GLU A 285 50.46 -22.43 -9.42
N GLN A 286 50.89 -23.67 -9.12
CA GLN A 286 52.28 -24.11 -9.02
C GLN A 286 53.11 -23.47 -10.13
N THR A 287 53.89 -22.48 -9.74
CA THR A 287 54.88 -21.88 -10.63
C THR A 287 56.12 -22.73 -10.43
N SER A 288 56.31 -23.73 -11.29
CA SER A 288 57.52 -24.55 -11.29
C SER A 288 58.68 -23.69 -11.78
N VAL A 289 59.26 -22.90 -10.88
CA VAL A 289 60.61 -22.38 -11.10
C VAL A 289 61.55 -23.52 -10.74
N ASP A 290 62.32 -23.98 -11.73
CA ASP A 290 63.34 -25.01 -11.52
C ASP A 290 64.49 -24.44 -10.68
N CYS A 291 64.30 -24.46 -9.35
CA CYS A 291 65.25 -23.95 -8.36
C CYS A 291 66.66 -24.55 -8.52
N GLN A 292 66.77 -25.77 -9.04
CA GLN A 292 68.04 -26.48 -9.25
C GLN A 292 68.91 -25.85 -10.36
N GLU A 293 68.33 -25.27 -11.41
CA GLU A 293 69.11 -24.60 -12.46
C GLU A 293 69.61 -23.23 -11.99
N LEU A 294 68.82 -22.52 -11.18
CA LEU A 294 69.14 -21.19 -10.64
C LEU A 294 70.21 -21.24 -9.54
N GLU A 295 70.29 -22.34 -8.79
CA GLU A 295 71.32 -22.55 -7.76
C GLU A 295 72.70 -22.87 -8.36
N ASN A 296 72.76 -23.50 -9.55
CA ASN A 296 74.01 -23.90 -10.20
C ASN A 296 74.65 -22.82 -11.11
N MET A 297 73.94 -21.73 -11.39
CA MET A 297 74.40 -20.65 -12.27
C MET A 297 75.47 -19.75 -11.63
N PRO A 298 76.38 -19.08 -12.36
CA PRO A 298 77.20 -18.01 -11.79
C PRO A 298 76.35 -16.87 -11.20
N ILE A 299 76.80 -16.26 -10.09
CA ILE A 299 76.05 -15.20 -9.39
C ILE A 299 75.83 -13.97 -10.29
N VAL A 300 76.80 -13.66 -11.16
CA VAL A 300 76.72 -12.54 -12.12
C VAL A 300 75.57 -12.75 -13.12
N ASP A 301 75.47 -13.95 -13.70
CA ASP A 301 74.42 -14.28 -14.67
C ASP A 301 73.04 -14.34 -13.99
N LEU A 302 72.99 -14.75 -12.71
CA LEU A 302 71.75 -14.75 -11.90
C LEU A 302 71.28 -13.32 -11.59
N GLU A 303 72.20 -12.39 -11.31
CA GLU A 303 71.89 -10.96 -11.12
C GLU A 303 71.38 -10.31 -12.41
N GLU A 304 72.00 -10.63 -13.55
CA GLU A 304 71.56 -10.13 -14.86
C GLU A 304 70.15 -10.64 -15.19
N ARG A 305 69.90 -11.95 -15.01
CA ARG A 305 68.56 -12.52 -15.20
C ARG A 305 67.52 -11.92 -14.24
N PHE A 306 67.89 -11.72 -12.98
CA PHE A 306 67.00 -11.08 -12.01
C PHE A 306 66.67 -9.63 -12.40
N ASN A 307 67.66 -8.86 -12.85
CA ASN A 307 67.46 -7.48 -13.28
C ASN A 307 66.59 -7.40 -14.55
N ASN A 308 66.78 -8.30 -15.51
CA ASN A 308 65.94 -8.38 -16.70
C ASN A 308 64.49 -8.75 -16.35
N LEU A 309 64.31 -9.78 -15.50
CA LEU A 309 63.00 -10.20 -15.01
C LEU A 309 62.30 -9.09 -14.21
N LYS A 310 63.06 -8.33 -13.41
CA LYS A 310 62.56 -7.17 -12.69
C LYS A 310 62.07 -6.09 -13.66
N GLN A 311 62.86 -5.73 -14.67
CA GLN A 311 62.46 -4.75 -15.68
C GLN A 311 61.22 -5.18 -16.48
N GLU A 312 61.12 -6.46 -16.83
CA GLU A 312 59.94 -7.01 -17.50
C GLU A 312 58.71 -6.99 -16.59
N THR A 313 58.88 -7.32 -15.31
CA THR A 313 57.81 -7.24 -14.31
C THR A 313 57.36 -5.80 -14.10
N ASP A 314 58.29 -4.84 -13.99
CA ASP A 314 57.98 -3.42 -13.81
C ASP A 314 57.18 -2.87 -15.01
N LYS A 315 57.55 -3.23 -16.25
CA LYS A 315 56.77 -2.88 -17.46
C LYS A 315 55.36 -3.48 -17.44
N LEU A 316 55.21 -4.71 -16.97
CA LEU A 316 53.90 -5.35 -16.83
C LEU A 316 53.06 -4.69 -15.72
N VAL A 317 53.67 -4.24 -14.63
CA VAL A 317 52.99 -3.47 -13.58
C VAL A 317 52.46 -2.16 -14.14
N GLU A 318 53.29 -1.39 -14.85
CA GLU A 318 52.88 -0.14 -15.48
C GLU A 318 51.72 -0.35 -16.46
N PHE A 319 51.80 -1.39 -17.30
CA PHE A 319 50.76 -1.72 -18.26
C PHE A 319 49.42 -2.11 -17.61
N VAL A 320 49.45 -3.00 -16.60
CA VAL A 320 48.24 -3.40 -15.88
C VAL A 320 47.63 -2.19 -15.16
N ASN A 321 48.44 -1.34 -14.52
CA ASN A 321 47.95 -0.12 -13.85
C ASN A 321 47.24 0.83 -14.83
N MET A 322 47.79 1.03 -16.04
CA MET A 322 47.12 1.84 -17.06
C MET A 322 45.75 1.25 -17.44
N GLN A 323 45.64 -0.07 -17.55
CA GLN A 323 44.36 -0.71 -17.86
C GLN A 323 43.38 -0.71 -16.68
N GLU A 324 43.85 -0.77 -15.44
CA GLU A 324 43.03 -0.57 -14.23
C GLU A 324 42.41 0.83 -14.19
N GLU A 325 43.19 1.84 -14.54
CA GLU A 325 42.72 3.22 -14.66
C GLU A 325 41.66 3.32 -15.77
N GLU A 326 41.88 2.69 -16.93
CA GLU A 326 40.89 2.61 -18.02
C GLU A 326 39.59 1.92 -17.58
N LEU A 327 39.67 0.80 -16.85
CA LEU A 327 38.50 0.10 -16.31
C LEU A 327 37.72 1.00 -15.33
N SER A 328 38.44 1.77 -14.50
CA SER A 328 37.80 2.72 -13.58
C SER A 328 37.08 3.84 -14.34
N LEU A 329 37.63 4.32 -15.45
CA LEU A 329 37.01 5.35 -16.30
C LEU A 329 35.76 4.81 -17.00
N GLN A 330 35.83 3.62 -17.60
CA GLN A 330 34.67 2.96 -18.23
C GLN A 330 33.56 2.66 -17.22
N ALA A 331 33.92 2.31 -15.98
CA ALA A 331 32.94 2.10 -14.91
C ALA A 331 32.26 3.40 -14.45
N GLU A 332 32.92 4.56 -14.58
CA GLU A 332 32.28 5.87 -14.37
C GLU A 332 31.36 6.21 -15.54
N GLU A 333 31.78 5.95 -16.79
CA GLU A 333 30.96 6.17 -17.99
C GLU A 333 29.63 5.40 -17.94
N VAL A 334 29.67 4.11 -17.60
CA VAL A 334 28.45 3.30 -17.39
C VAL A 334 27.56 3.88 -16.28
N ARG A 335 28.15 4.40 -15.20
CA ARG A 335 27.39 5.04 -14.11
C ARG A 335 26.76 6.35 -14.56
N GLU A 336 27.44 7.16 -15.37
CA GLU A 336 26.90 8.38 -15.92
C GLU A 336 25.75 8.12 -16.89
N ILE A 337 25.87 7.12 -17.78
CA ILE A 337 24.79 6.74 -18.71
C ILE A 337 23.57 6.24 -17.92
N ARG A 338 23.76 5.41 -16.88
CA ARG A 338 22.66 4.99 -15.98
C ARG A 338 21.97 6.17 -15.29
N LYS A 339 22.73 7.17 -14.82
CA LYS A 339 22.17 8.40 -14.23
C LYS A 339 21.36 9.20 -15.27
N LYS A 340 21.87 9.33 -16.49
CA LYS A 340 21.15 10.00 -17.59
C LYS A 340 19.85 9.26 -17.93
N LEU A 341 19.87 7.93 -17.98
CA LEU A 341 18.70 7.09 -18.26
C LEU A 341 17.60 7.21 -17.18
N ALA A 342 17.98 7.47 -15.92
CA ALA A 342 17.01 7.71 -14.83
C ALA A 342 16.24 9.03 -14.98
N VAL A 343 16.81 10.02 -15.67
CA VAL A 343 16.21 11.37 -15.89
C VAL A 343 15.71 11.54 -17.33
N ALA A 344 16.01 10.59 -18.22
CA ALA A 344 15.73 10.67 -19.65
C ALA A 344 14.24 10.65 -19.98
N THR A 345 13.89 11.41 -21.02
CA THR A 345 12.54 11.39 -21.62
C THR A 345 12.37 10.22 -22.60
N GLU A 346 11.13 9.83 -22.91
CA GLU A 346 10.82 8.66 -23.78
C GLU A 346 11.51 8.68 -25.16
N ARG A 347 11.88 9.85 -25.68
CA ARG A 347 12.60 9.98 -26.95
C ARG A 347 14.10 9.67 -26.87
N GLU A 348 14.73 9.96 -25.74
CA GLU A 348 16.19 9.80 -25.52
C GLU A 348 16.55 8.45 -24.88
N ARG A 349 15.53 7.79 -24.30
CA ARG A 349 15.66 6.49 -23.66
C ARG A 349 16.24 5.40 -24.57
N PRO A 350 15.77 5.18 -25.81
CA PRO A 350 16.30 4.08 -26.63
C PRO A 350 17.76 4.29 -27.03
N SER A 351 18.19 5.52 -27.31
CA SER A 351 19.59 5.81 -27.61
C SER A 351 20.50 5.64 -26.39
N LEU A 352 20.04 6.04 -25.20
CA LEU A 352 20.80 5.84 -23.96
C LEU A 352 20.84 4.36 -23.53
N GLU A 353 19.81 3.57 -23.86
CA GLU A 353 19.79 2.12 -23.65
C GLU A 353 20.80 1.41 -24.57
N GLU A 354 20.95 1.85 -25.82
CA GLU A 354 21.97 1.37 -26.76
C GLU A 354 23.40 1.75 -26.30
N GLU A 355 23.64 3.02 -25.97
CA GLU A 355 24.93 3.49 -25.41
C GLU A 355 25.29 2.76 -24.12
N LEU A 356 24.30 2.46 -23.26
CA LEU A 356 24.53 1.70 -22.03
C LEU A 356 24.92 0.25 -22.31
N ALA A 357 24.33 -0.36 -23.33
CA ALA A 357 24.65 -1.73 -23.73
C ALA A 357 26.10 -1.82 -24.25
N ASP A 358 26.48 -0.92 -25.15
CA ASP A 358 27.83 -0.85 -25.72
C ASP A 358 28.89 -0.60 -24.63
N ALA A 359 28.64 0.35 -23.72
CA ALA A 359 29.54 0.66 -22.62
C ALA A 359 29.65 -0.48 -21.57
N GLN A 360 28.58 -1.25 -21.39
CA GLN A 360 28.62 -2.45 -20.53
C GLN A 360 29.40 -3.59 -21.19
N GLU A 361 29.27 -3.76 -22.50
CA GLU A 361 30.03 -4.77 -23.24
C GLU A 361 31.53 -4.46 -23.24
N SER A 362 31.91 -3.21 -23.51
CA SER A 362 33.32 -2.78 -23.49
C SER A 362 33.96 -2.98 -22.11
N LEU A 363 33.26 -2.59 -21.03
CA LEU A 363 33.70 -2.80 -19.66
C LEU A 363 33.88 -4.28 -19.32
N LYS A 364 32.94 -5.12 -19.76
CA LYS A 364 33.00 -6.56 -19.55
C LYS A 364 34.23 -7.16 -20.25
N MET A 365 34.46 -6.81 -21.51
CA MET A 365 35.60 -7.28 -22.29
C MET A 365 36.92 -6.83 -21.67
N LEU A 366 37.03 -5.57 -21.24
CA LEU A 366 38.23 -5.08 -20.57
C LEU A 366 38.49 -5.82 -19.26
N ASN A 367 37.47 -6.05 -18.43
CA ASN A 367 37.59 -6.79 -17.18
C ASN A 367 38.06 -8.24 -17.40
N GLU A 368 37.51 -8.94 -18.40
CA GLU A 368 37.93 -10.30 -18.75
C GLU A 368 39.41 -10.36 -19.19
N THR A 369 39.87 -9.38 -19.95
CA THR A 369 41.29 -9.29 -20.35
C THR A 369 42.21 -8.93 -19.17
N LEU A 370 41.77 -8.01 -18.30
CA LEU A 370 42.50 -7.60 -17.08
C LEU A 370 42.66 -8.76 -16.10
N VAL A 371 41.66 -9.64 -15.96
CA VAL A 371 41.78 -10.84 -15.12
C VAL A 371 42.96 -11.71 -15.58
N GLY A 372 43.11 -11.91 -16.90
CA GLY A 372 44.24 -12.64 -17.47
C GLY A 372 45.59 -11.95 -17.24
N GLN A 373 45.64 -10.62 -17.38
CA GLN A 373 46.86 -9.86 -17.17
C GLN A 373 47.28 -9.75 -15.70
N ARG A 374 46.33 -9.57 -14.78
CA ARG A 374 46.56 -9.64 -13.32
C ARG A 374 47.14 -10.99 -12.93
N LYS A 375 46.62 -12.08 -13.51
CA LYS A 375 47.15 -13.44 -13.30
C LYS A 375 48.60 -13.55 -13.79
N ASN A 376 48.88 -13.05 -14.99
CA ASN A 376 50.25 -13.05 -15.53
C ASN A 376 51.22 -12.20 -14.68
N LEU A 377 50.81 -11.00 -14.26
CA LEU A 377 51.61 -10.12 -13.41
C LEU A 377 51.97 -10.80 -12.08
N ARG A 378 51.02 -11.46 -11.43
CA ARG A 378 51.25 -12.21 -10.19
C ARG A 378 52.18 -13.41 -10.39
N LYS A 379 52.04 -14.13 -11.50
CA LYS A 379 52.96 -15.21 -11.86
C LYS A 379 54.38 -14.67 -12.01
N GLN A 380 54.57 -13.56 -12.70
CA GLN A 380 55.87 -12.89 -12.85
C GLN A 380 56.43 -12.40 -11.52
N GLN A 381 55.62 -11.77 -10.67
CA GLN A 381 56.01 -11.35 -9.31
C GLN A 381 56.41 -12.54 -8.43
N ARG A 382 55.74 -13.69 -8.55
CA ARG A 382 56.10 -14.91 -7.80
C ARG A 382 57.45 -15.46 -8.28
N ILE A 383 57.67 -15.56 -9.59
CA ILE A 383 58.96 -15.96 -10.18
C ILE A 383 60.06 -15.00 -9.70
N LEU A 384 59.82 -13.68 -9.78
CA LEU A 384 60.76 -12.66 -9.30
C LEU A 384 61.09 -12.84 -7.82
N ASN A 385 60.10 -13.12 -6.97
CA ASN A 385 60.30 -13.39 -5.55
C ASN A 385 61.09 -14.68 -5.30
N GLU A 386 60.90 -15.73 -6.09
CA GLU A 386 61.67 -16.97 -5.99
C GLU A 386 63.13 -16.76 -6.43
N HIS A 387 63.36 -16.02 -7.51
CA HIS A 387 64.70 -15.60 -7.91
C HIS A 387 65.36 -14.71 -6.85
N LEU A 388 64.61 -13.81 -6.20
CA LEU A 388 65.10 -12.99 -5.08
C LEU A 388 65.46 -13.87 -3.87
N LYS A 389 64.65 -14.88 -3.54
CA LYS A 389 64.94 -15.87 -2.48
C LYS A 389 66.24 -16.62 -2.75
N ILE A 390 66.44 -17.10 -3.98
CA ILE A 390 67.66 -17.84 -4.35
C ILE A 390 68.87 -16.89 -4.36
N LEU A 391 68.73 -15.69 -4.92
CA LEU A 391 69.79 -14.67 -4.95
C LEU A 391 70.21 -14.21 -3.55
N SER A 392 69.25 -13.96 -2.65
CA SER A 392 69.51 -13.55 -1.25
C SER A 392 70.18 -14.67 -0.45
N ARG A 393 69.72 -15.93 -0.61
CA ARG A 393 70.38 -17.12 -0.03
C ARG A 393 71.84 -17.25 -0.51
N ARG A 394 72.10 -17.08 -1.81
CA ARG A 394 73.46 -17.20 -2.39
C ARG A 394 74.38 -16.02 -2.04
N LYS A 395 73.82 -14.84 -1.76
CA LYS A 395 74.54 -13.67 -1.25
C LYS A 395 74.76 -13.67 0.27
N GLY A 396 74.27 -14.69 0.99
CA GLY A 396 74.45 -14.82 2.43
C GLY A 396 73.55 -13.90 3.27
N ILE A 397 72.46 -13.39 2.69
CA ILE A 397 71.44 -12.61 3.42
C ILE A 397 70.40 -13.62 3.92
N VAL A 398 70.48 -13.98 5.21
CA VAL A 398 69.52 -14.88 5.86
C VAL A 398 68.27 -14.09 6.28
N GLU A 399 67.11 -14.67 5.96
CA GLU A 399 65.75 -14.34 6.41
C GLU A 399 65.13 -13.03 5.90
N VAL A 400 64.47 -13.12 4.74
CA VAL A 400 63.21 -12.40 4.53
C VAL A 400 62.10 -13.39 4.91
N ASP A 401 61.40 -13.12 6.02
CA ASP A 401 60.22 -13.88 6.45
C ASP A 401 59.11 -13.75 5.40
N PHE A 402 59.05 -14.70 4.47
CA PHE A 402 57.89 -14.82 3.61
C PHE A 402 56.78 -15.48 4.44
N ARG A 403 55.83 -14.66 4.91
CA ARG A 403 54.65 -15.06 5.68
C ARG A 403 54.07 -16.39 5.15
N GLU A 404 53.82 -17.32 6.06
CA GLU A 404 53.08 -18.56 5.80
C GLU A 404 51.77 -18.23 5.08
N THR A 405 51.58 -18.77 3.89
CA THR A 405 50.35 -18.64 3.10
C THR A 405 49.22 -19.34 3.83
N ILE A 406 48.39 -18.58 4.54
CA ILE A 406 47.14 -19.07 5.14
C ILE A 406 46.25 -19.59 3.99
N SER A 407 45.91 -20.88 4.00
CA SER A 407 45.02 -21.46 3.00
C SER A 407 43.60 -20.91 3.15
N LEU A 408 43.11 -20.18 2.15
CA LEU A 408 41.75 -19.64 2.10
C LEU A 408 40.71 -20.65 1.57
N ARG A 409 41.13 -21.91 1.31
CA ARG A 409 40.27 -22.97 0.79
C ARG A 409 39.04 -23.27 1.66
N PRO A 410 39.14 -23.36 3.00
CA PRO A 410 37.97 -23.58 3.85
C PRO A 410 36.97 -22.42 3.80
N LEU A 411 37.46 -21.18 3.64
CA LEU A 411 36.61 -20.01 3.52
C LEU A 411 35.85 -19.98 2.18
N LYS A 412 36.50 -20.42 1.09
CA LYS A 412 35.84 -20.58 -0.21
C LYS A 412 34.72 -21.62 -0.15
N GLU A 413 34.98 -22.77 0.48
CA GLU A 413 33.98 -23.83 0.64
C GLU A 413 32.77 -23.35 1.45
N GLU A 414 32.98 -22.62 2.56
CA GLU A 414 31.89 -22.02 3.34
C GLU A 414 31.08 -21.00 2.52
N VAL A 415 31.73 -20.15 1.72
CA VAL A 415 31.03 -19.17 0.86
C VAL A 415 30.19 -19.84 -0.21
N GLU A 416 30.64 -20.93 -0.81
CA GLU A 416 29.84 -21.69 -1.79
C GLU A 416 28.64 -22.37 -1.12
N VAL A 417 28.79 -22.92 0.08
CA VAL A 417 27.66 -23.50 0.84
C VAL A 417 26.63 -22.42 1.17
N GLN A 418 27.04 -21.24 1.63
CA GLN A 418 26.13 -20.12 1.91
C GLN A 418 25.42 -19.63 0.63
N LYS A 419 26.11 -19.63 -0.52
CA LYS A 419 25.53 -19.30 -1.83
C LYS A 419 24.44 -20.29 -2.22
N GLU A 420 24.68 -21.60 -2.09
CA GLU A 420 23.68 -22.62 -2.39
C GLU A 420 22.43 -22.47 -1.52
N ILE A 421 22.59 -22.25 -0.21
CA ILE A 421 21.48 -22.05 0.72
C ILE A 421 20.64 -20.83 0.32
N LEU A 422 21.28 -19.70 -0.01
CA LEU A 422 20.57 -18.49 -0.41
C LEU A 422 19.91 -18.62 -1.80
N CYS A 423 20.52 -19.35 -2.74
CA CYS A 423 19.90 -19.68 -4.02
C CYS A 423 18.62 -20.50 -3.83
N GLN A 424 18.65 -21.53 -2.99
CA GLN A 424 17.47 -22.33 -2.66
C GLN A 424 16.38 -21.46 -2.00
N LYS A 425 16.76 -20.59 -1.05
CA LYS A 425 15.82 -19.69 -0.39
C LYS A 425 15.19 -18.67 -1.36
N ARG A 426 15.97 -18.17 -2.32
CA ARG A 426 15.47 -17.30 -3.41
C ARG A 426 14.43 -18.01 -4.27
N GLU A 427 14.70 -19.25 -4.66
CA GLU A 427 13.77 -20.06 -5.47
C GLU A 427 12.47 -20.36 -4.71
N GLN A 428 12.56 -20.68 -3.42
CA GLN A 428 11.39 -20.86 -2.55
C GLN A 428 10.54 -19.59 -2.48
N ILE A 429 11.15 -18.43 -2.18
CA ILE A 429 10.44 -17.15 -2.13
C ILE A 429 9.85 -16.78 -3.50
N ALA A 430 10.55 -17.06 -4.60
CA ALA A 430 10.05 -16.80 -5.94
C ALA A 430 8.83 -17.67 -6.31
N ALA A 431 8.84 -18.95 -5.92
CA ALA A 431 7.70 -19.85 -6.09
C ALA A 431 6.49 -19.41 -5.26
N GLU A 432 6.72 -19.04 -4.00
CA GLU A 432 5.68 -18.47 -3.12
C GLU A 432 5.09 -17.19 -3.72
N LEU A 433 5.93 -16.27 -4.21
CA LEU A 433 5.49 -15.04 -4.88
C LEU A 433 4.65 -15.30 -6.13
N ALA A 434 5.03 -16.29 -6.94
CA ALA A 434 4.23 -16.69 -8.10
C ALA A 434 2.84 -17.17 -7.67
N SER A 435 2.77 -18.02 -6.65
CA SER A 435 1.50 -18.52 -6.12
C SER A 435 0.63 -17.41 -5.50
N LEU A 436 1.22 -16.46 -4.78
CA LEU A 436 0.52 -15.31 -4.20
C LEU A 436 0.01 -14.36 -5.29
N ARG A 437 0.77 -14.14 -6.36
CA ARG A 437 0.36 -13.34 -7.52
C ARG A 437 -0.83 -13.97 -8.24
N GLU A 438 -0.81 -15.29 -8.44
CA GLU A 438 -1.93 -16.01 -9.05
C GLU A 438 -3.17 -15.96 -8.15
N ALA A 439 -3.01 -16.21 -6.85
CA ALA A 439 -4.11 -16.11 -5.88
C ALA A 439 -4.73 -14.69 -5.85
N LYS A 440 -3.88 -13.65 -5.89
CA LYS A 440 -4.33 -12.25 -5.98
C LYS A 440 -5.10 -11.98 -7.27
N ALA A 441 -4.61 -12.44 -8.43
CA ALA A 441 -5.29 -12.25 -9.70
C ALA A 441 -6.69 -12.94 -9.71
N ASN A 442 -6.79 -14.13 -9.12
CA ASN A 442 -8.06 -14.83 -8.96
C ASN A 442 -9.04 -14.06 -8.04
N LEU A 443 -8.54 -13.51 -6.94
CA LEU A 443 -9.35 -12.67 -6.04
C LEU A 443 -9.79 -11.35 -6.69
N GLU A 444 -8.93 -10.71 -7.49
CA GLU A 444 -9.27 -9.52 -8.27
C GLU A 444 -10.36 -9.82 -9.30
N ALA A 445 -10.28 -10.96 -10.00
CA ALA A 445 -11.30 -11.38 -10.94
C ALA A 445 -12.65 -11.62 -10.25
N GLU A 446 -12.66 -12.32 -9.11
CA GLU A 446 -13.89 -12.55 -8.34
C GLU A 446 -14.45 -11.26 -7.76
N TYR A 447 -13.60 -10.37 -7.23
CA TYR A 447 -14.00 -9.05 -6.74
C TYR A 447 -14.67 -8.22 -7.85
N ASN A 448 -14.07 -8.16 -9.03
CA ASN A 448 -14.62 -7.42 -10.17
C ASN A 448 -15.98 -7.99 -10.60
N LYS A 449 -16.11 -9.32 -10.62
CA LYS A 449 -17.38 -9.99 -10.92
C LYS A 449 -18.46 -9.67 -9.89
N GLN A 450 -18.14 -9.75 -8.60
CA GLN A 450 -19.06 -9.40 -7.51
C GLN A 450 -19.44 -7.91 -7.55
N GLN A 451 -18.50 -7.02 -7.90
CA GLN A 451 -18.76 -5.60 -8.04
C GLN A 451 -19.71 -5.29 -9.19
N GLN A 452 -19.60 -6.00 -10.31
CA GLN A 452 -20.53 -5.87 -11.42
C GLN A 452 -21.92 -6.38 -11.04
N LEU A 453 -22.01 -7.52 -10.37
CA LEU A 453 -23.29 -8.07 -9.87
C LEU A 453 -23.95 -7.09 -8.90
N TYR A 454 -23.19 -6.53 -7.96
CA TYR A 454 -23.68 -5.53 -7.02
C TYR A 454 -24.31 -4.32 -7.74
N LYS A 455 -23.62 -3.76 -8.74
CA LYS A 455 -24.14 -2.65 -9.54
C LYS A 455 -25.45 -3.00 -10.26
N GLN A 456 -25.54 -4.20 -10.81
CA GLN A 456 -26.76 -4.67 -11.50
C GLN A 456 -27.93 -4.82 -10.53
N VAL A 457 -27.71 -5.47 -9.38
CA VAL A 457 -28.77 -5.66 -8.37
C VAL A 457 -29.18 -4.32 -7.77
N GLN A 458 -28.25 -3.39 -7.57
CA GLN A 458 -28.55 -2.05 -7.08
C GLN A 458 -29.45 -1.29 -8.07
N GLN A 459 -29.16 -1.32 -9.36
CA GLN A 459 -30.01 -0.70 -10.39
C GLN A 459 -31.43 -1.30 -10.40
N GLN A 460 -31.53 -2.63 -10.33
CA GLN A 460 -32.83 -3.30 -10.24
C GLN A 460 -33.60 -2.91 -8.97
N GLN A 461 -32.91 -2.75 -7.85
CA GLN A 461 -33.53 -2.30 -6.60
C GLN A 461 -34.06 -0.87 -6.74
N GLU A 462 -33.29 0.05 -7.33
CA GLU A 462 -33.73 1.43 -7.57
C GLU A 462 -34.96 1.51 -8.48
N GLU A 463 -34.98 0.72 -9.57
CA GLU A 463 -36.14 0.61 -10.45
C GLU A 463 -37.40 0.08 -9.72
N MET A 464 -37.22 -0.95 -8.88
CA MET A 464 -38.31 -1.52 -8.08
C MET A 464 -38.80 -0.55 -6.99
N GLU A 465 -37.91 0.25 -6.40
CA GLU A 465 -38.27 1.32 -5.47
C GLU A 465 -39.11 2.41 -6.14
N VAL A 466 -38.80 2.78 -7.38
CA VAL A 466 -39.62 3.73 -8.15
C VAL A 466 -41.00 3.14 -8.42
N GLN A 467 -41.09 1.87 -8.85
CA GLN A 467 -42.38 1.21 -9.08
C GLN A 467 -43.21 1.10 -7.80
N TRP A 468 -42.59 0.76 -6.67
CA TRP A 468 -43.26 0.69 -5.38
C TRP A 468 -43.81 2.05 -4.97
N ARG A 469 -43.04 3.14 -5.14
CA ARG A 469 -43.50 4.51 -4.85
C ARG A 469 -44.71 4.90 -5.70
N GLN A 470 -44.73 4.53 -6.99
CA GLN A 470 -45.87 4.81 -7.87
C GLN A 470 -47.15 4.11 -7.38
N VAL A 471 -47.08 2.83 -7.04
CA VAL A 471 -48.23 2.09 -6.51
C VAL A 471 -48.66 2.65 -5.15
N TYR A 472 -47.72 3.05 -4.31
CA TYR A 472 -48.00 3.68 -3.02
C TYR A 472 -48.78 4.99 -3.18
N GLU A 473 -48.39 5.84 -4.12
CA GLU A 473 -49.13 7.07 -4.44
C GLU A 473 -50.55 6.79 -4.96
N GLU A 474 -50.72 5.76 -5.80
CA GLU A 474 -52.03 5.33 -6.30
C GLU A 474 -52.93 4.83 -5.16
N VAL A 475 -52.39 4.04 -4.22
CA VAL A 475 -53.11 3.58 -3.03
C VAL A 475 -53.59 4.77 -2.20
N ILE A 476 -52.71 5.73 -1.89
CA ILE A 476 -53.10 6.93 -1.11
C ILE A 476 -54.23 7.69 -1.79
N ARG A 477 -54.17 7.87 -3.12
CA ARG A 477 -55.24 8.57 -3.87
C ARG A 477 -56.55 7.80 -3.83
N ALA A 478 -56.53 6.49 -3.98
CA ALA A 478 -57.71 5.64 -3.91
C ALA A 478 -58.31 5.61 -2.49
N GLU A 479 -57.48 5.53 -1.45
CA GLU A 479 -57.93 5.61 -0.05
C GLU A 479 -58.62 6.94 0.26
N ALA A 480 -58.06 8.06 -0.23
CA ALA A 480 -58.67 9.38 -0.09
C ALA A 480 -60.03 9.46 -0.82
N ALA A 481 -60.12 8.93 -2.05
CA ALA A 481 -61.35 8.92 -2.84
C ALA A 481 -62.45 8.05 -2.19
N VAL A 482 -62.09 6.85 -1.72
CA VAL A 482 -63.01 5.97 -0.99
C VAL A 482 -63.51 6.66 0.28
N SER A 483 -62.62 7.25 1.07
CA SER A 483 -62.97 7.94 2.32
C SER A 483 -63.95 9.08 2.09
N LEU A 484 -63.71 9.92 1.08
CA LEU A 484 -64.62 11.02 0.70
C LEU A 484 -66.01 10.51 0.29
N LEU A 485 -66.08 9.43 -0.51
CA LEU A 485 -67.35 8.86 -0.94
C LEU A 485 -68.10 8.18 0.22
N GLU A 486 -67.40 7.46 1.11
CA GLU A 486 -67.97 6.83 2.30
C GLU A 486 -68.54 7.85 3.30
N GLU A 487 -67.93 9.03 3.44
CA GLU A 487 -68.41 10.07 4.34
C GLU A 487 -69.69 10.75 3.81
N ASN A 488 -69.76 10.96 2.49
CA ASN A 488 -70.83 11.77 1.88
C ASN A 488 -72.07 10.97 1.46
N ILE A 489 -71.91 9.71 1.00
CA ILE A 489 -73.04 8.91 0.50
C ILE A 489 -74.13 8.65 1.56
N PRO A 490 -73.82 8.28 2.82
CA PRO A 490 -74.85 7.97 3.82
C PRO A 490 -75.70 9.19 4.19
N SER A 491 -75.08 10.37 4.28
CA SER A 491 -75.81 11.60 4.62
C SER A 491 -76.77 12.02 3.51
N LEU A 492 -76.34 11.89 2.24
CA LEU A 492 -77.16 12.12 1.06
C LEU A 492 -78.30 11.10 0.94
N GLN A 493 -78.05 9.81 1.22
CA GLN A 493 -79.10 8.78 1.25
C GLN A 493 -80.18 9.09 2.28
N VAL A 494 -79.78 9.43 3.50
CA VAL A 494 -80.71 9.77 4.59
C VAL A 494 -81.50 11.04 4.25
N CYS A 495 -80.86 12.03 3.63
CA CYS A 495 -81.52 13.26 3.19
C CYS A 495 -82.57 12.98 2.11
N LEU A 496 -82.21 12.22 1.07
CA LEU A 496 -83.11 11.86 -0.02
C LEU A 496 -84.26 10.94 0.42
N GLN A 497 -84.00 10.01 1.34
CA GLN A 497 -85.05 9.18 1.93
C GLN A 497 -86.02 10.03 2.78
N GLY A 498 -85.51 10.96 3.58
CA GLY A 498 -86.33 11.91 4.33
C GLY A 498 -87.17 12.83 3.43
N ILE A 499 -86.59 13.31 2.31
CA ILE A 499 -87.31 14.11 1.32
C ILE A 499 -88.39 13.25 0.64
N ARG A 500 -88.09 12.00 0.26
CA ARG A 500 -89.06 11.07 -0.32
C ARG A 500 -90.24 10.78 0.60
N GLU A 501 -89.97 10.56 1.89
CA GLU A 501 -91.00 10.37 2.92
C GLU A 501 -91.82 11.66 3.13
N SER A 502 -91.18 12.83 3.15
CA SER A 502 -91.86 14.13 3.28
C SER A 502 -92.71 14.50 2.06
N VAL A 503 -92.31 14.12 0.85
CA VAL A 503 -93.05 14.35 -0.39
C VAL A 503 -94.20 13.36 -0.51
N ALA A 504 -94.01 12.10 -0.10
CA ALA A 504 -95.11 11.13 0.02
C ALA A 504 -96.16 11.54 1.08
N HIS A 505 -95.74 12.25 2.12
CA HIS A 505 -96.61 12.74 3.21
C HIS A 505 -96.86 14.26 3.20
N THR A 506 -96.58 14.96 2.10
CA THR A 506 -97.05 16.30 1.70
C THR A 506 -97.47 17.31 2.78
N LYS A 507 -96.79 18.48 2.80
CA LYS A 507 -97.28 19.88 3.03
C LYS A 507 -96.08 20.86 3.20
N PRO A 508 -96.18 22.18 2.95
CA PRO A 508 -96.30 22.98 1.69
C PRO A 508 -94.92 23.30 1.01
N PRO A 509 -94.86 24.03 -0.13
CA PRO A 509 -93.74 23.97 -1.10
C PRO A 509 -92.55 24.92 -0.89
N THR A 510 -92.57 25.77 0.13
CA THR A 510 -91.64 26.90 0.23
C THR A 510 -90.24 26.52 0.71
N GLU A 511 -90.10 25.45 1.49
CA GLU A 511 -88.80 25.00 2.04
C GLU A 511 -88.08 23.99 1.11
N VAL A 512 -88.82 23.21 0.30
CA VAL A 512 -88.23 22.28 -0.68
C VAL A 512 -87.46 23.04 -1.76
N VAL A 513 -87.94 24.23 -2.14
CA VAL A 513 -87.26 25.13 -3.08
C VAL A 513 -86.02 25.81 -2.47
N GLN A 514 -85.99 26.04 -1.14
CA GLN A 514 -84.81 26.56 -0.45
C GLN A 514 -83.74 25.48 -0.27
N LEU A 515 -84.12 24.25 0.07
CA LEU A 515 -83.20 23.12 0.21
C LEU A 515 -82.58 22.68 -1.14
N LEU A 516 -83.33 22.77 -2.25
CA LEU A 516 -82.78 22.56 -3.59
C LEU A 516 -81.75 23.63 -3.99
N ARG A 517 -81.94 24.89 -3.58
CA ARG A 517 -80.95 25.97 -3.76
C ARG A 517 -79.73 25.82 -2.87
N GLU A 518 -79.88 25.26 -1.67
CA GLU A 518 -78.76 24.99 -0.76
C GLU A 518 -77.90 23.80 -1.23
N ILE A 519 -78.50 22.80 -1.89
CA ILE A 519 -77.77 21.71 -2.57
C ILE A 519 -77.02 22.24 -3.80
N GLU A 520 -77.61 23.17 -4.56
CA GLU A 520 -76.95 23.85 -5.70
C GLU A 520 -75.75 24.73 -5.26
N ALA A 521 -75.73 25.16 -4.00
CA ALA A 521 -74.65 25.96 -3.41
C ALA A 521 -73.57 25.13 -2.68
N THR A 522 -73.77 23.81 -2.52
CA THR A 522 -72.86 22.90 -1.78
C THR A 522 -72.33 21.72 -2.60
N LEU A 523 -72.84 21.49 -3.81
CA LEU A 523 -72.05 20.91 -4.91
C LEU A 523 -70.90 21.85 -5.28
#